data_AF-A0A2G2CD72-F1
#
_entry.id   AF-A0A2G2CD72-F1
#
_cell.length_a   1.000
_cell.length_b   1.000
_cell.length_c   1.000
_cell.angle_alpha   90.00
_cell.angle_beta   90.00
_cell.angle_gamma   90.00
#
_symmetry.space_group_name_H-M   'P 1'
#
loop_
_entity.id
_entity.type
_entity.pdbx_description
1 polymer ?
#
loop_
_entity_poly.entity_id
_entity_poly.type
_entity_poly.pdbx_seq_one_letter_code
_entity_poly.pdbx_strand_id
1 'polypeptide(L)' 'MKQELENKLFEEVQDGYSLNSDQKIKLKEACKRVVKDHPDDSFPLLMKAAKIYLKFILEFPQLTL' A
#
# COMPACT_ATOMS: atom_id res chain seq x y z
N MET A 1 13.97 6.30 8.26
CA MET A 1 14.21 5.22 7.28
C MET A 1 12.98 4.36 7.01
N LYS A 2 12.54 3.42 7.87
CA LYS A 2 11.37 2.55 7.54
C LYS A 2 10.06 3.34 7.35
N GLN A 3 9.77 4.30 8.24
CA GLN A 3 8.56 5.10 8.15
C GLN A 3 8.54 6.05 6.93
N GLU A 4 9.69 6.55 6.49
CA GLU A 4 9.81 7.36 5.27
C GLU A 4 9.55 6.50 4.02
N LEU A 5 10.04 5.26 4.01
CA LEU A 5 9.79 4.30 2.95
C LEU A 5 8.31 3.92 2.85
N GLU A 6 7.67 3.65 3.99
CA GLU A 6 6.23 3.36 4.07
C GLU A 6 5.38 4.52 3.54
N ASN A 7 5.70 5.75 3.93
CA ASN A 7 5.00 6.96 3.45
C ASN A 7 5.20 7.18 1.95
N LYS A 8 6.45 7.07 1.47
CA LYS A 8 6.76 7.19 0.03
C LYS A 8 6.02 6.12 -0.78
N LEU A 9 6.00 4.88 -0.30
CA LEU A 9 5.28 3.78 -0.95
C LEU A 9 3.77 4.08 -1.03
N PHE A 10 3.18 4.60 0.04
CA PHE A 10 1.77 5.00 0.08
C PHE A 10 1.45 6.12 -0.92
N GLU A 11 2.28 7.16 -1.01
CA GLU A 11 2.12 8.27 -1.96
C GLU A 11 2.18 7.79 -3.41
N GLU A 12 3.21 7.00 -3.77
CA GLU A 12 3.40 6.48 -5.13
C GLU A 12 2.32 5.47 -5.56
N VAL A 13 1.80 4.68 -4.62
CA VAL A 13 0.80 3.65 -4.96
C VAL A 13 -0.59 4.25 -5.10
N GLN A 14 -0.94 5.27 -4.31
CA GLN A 14 -2.26 5.91 -4.40
C GLN A 14 -2.37 6.91 -5.55
N ASP A 15 -1.25 7.33 -6.15
CA ASP A 15 -1.25 8.32 -7.22
C ASP A 15 -2.16 7.90 -8.39
N GLY A 16 -3.00 8.83 -8.85
CA GLY A 16 -4.02 8.57 -9.87
C GLY A 16 -5.30 7.88 -9.37
N TYR A 17 -5.43 7.55 -8.08
CA TYR A 17 -6.65 6.94 -7.52
C TYR A 17 -7.41 7.87 -6.58
N SER A 18 -8.73 7.99 -6.77
CA SER A 18 -9.62 8.71 -5.86
C SER A 18 -10.11 7.78 -4.75
N LEU A 19 -9.32 7.65 -3.68
CA LEU A 19 -9.62 6.80 -2.53
C LEU A 19 -10.43 7.53 -1.46
N ASN A 20 -11.45 6.86 -0.91
CA ASN A 20 -12.15 7.33 0.29
C ASN A 20 -11.30 7.11 1.56
N SER A 21 -11.76 7.64 2.70
CA SER A 21 -11.01 7.58 3.97
C SER A 21 -10.67 6.14 4.39
N ASP A 22 -11.62 5.21 4.27
CA ASP A 22 -11.42 3.81 4.67
C ASP A 22 -10.43 3.09 3.76
N GLN A 23 -10.52 3.32 2.45
CA GLN A 23 -9.59 2.77 1.47
C GLN A 23 -8.17 3.30 1.69
N LYS A 24 -8.02 4.59 2.04
CA LYS A 24 -6.72 5.17 2.39
C LYS A 24 -6.12 4.53 3.64
N ILE A 25 -6.93 4.25 4.66
CA ILE A 25 -6.48 3.55 5.88
C ILE A 25 -6.00 2.14 5.53
N LYS A 26 -6.82 1.37 4.78
CA LYS A 26 -6.46 0.02 4.34
C LYS A 26 -5.17 0.00 3.52
N LEU A 27 -5.01 0.96 2.60
CA LEU A 27 -3.81 1.07 1.79
C LEU A 27 -2.58 1.41 2.64
N LYS A 28 -2.68 2.34 3.59
CA LYS A 28 -1.58 2.66 4.51
C LYS A 28 -1.13 1.42 5.30
N GLU A 29 -2.08 0.64 5.82
CA GLU A 29 -1.76 -0.59 6.54
C GLU A 29 -1.12 -1.65 5.62
N ALA A 30 -1.59 -1.78 4.38
CA ALA A 30 -0.97 -2.65 3.39
C ALA A 30 0.48 -2.25 3.08
N CYS A 31 0.75 -0.97 2.86
CA CYS A 31 2.11 -0.46 2.63
C CYS A 31 3.04 -0.76 3.82
N LYS A 32 2.57 -0.60 5.06
CA LYS A 32 3.32 -0.97 6.27
C LYS A 32 3.64 -2.45 6.32
N ARG A 33 2.65 -3.32 6.04
CA ARG A 33 2.85 -4.77 6.02
C ARG A 33 3.87 -5.18 4.95
N VAL A 34 3.76 -4.64 3.74
CA VAL A 34 4.70 -4.92 2.65
C VAL A 34 6.14 -4.58 3.03
N VAL A 35 6.39 -3.39 3.62
CA VAL A 35 7.73 -3.00 4.08
C VAL A 35 8.22 -3.86 5.24
N LYS A 36 7.33 -4.27 6.15
CA LYS A 36 7.67 -5.10 7.30
C LYS A 36 8.01 -6.53 6.89
N ASP A 37 7.23 -7.12 6.00
CA ASP A 37 7.33 -8.52 5.58
C ASP A 37 8.45 -8.72 4.55
N HIS A 38 8.83 -7.66 3.84
CA HIS A 38 9.88 -7.67 2.81
C HIS A 38 10.91 -6.55 3.03
N PRO A 39 11.66 -6.55 4.14
CA PRO A 39 12.55 -5.44 4.50
C PRO A 39 13.75 -5.26 3.56
N ASP A 40 14.13 -6.30 2.82
CA ASP A 40 15.28 -6.32 1.92
C ASP A 40 14.89 -6.14 0.45
N ASP A 41 13.59 -6.06 0.15
CA ASP A 41 13.10 -5.89 -1.21
C ASP A 41 13.34 -4.47 -1.72
N SER A 42 13.70 -4.39 -3.00
CA SER A 42 13.84 -3.10 -3.69
C SER A 42 12.51 -2.35 -3.78
N PHE A 43 12.57 -1.01 -3.82
CA PHE A 43 11.38 -0.16 -3.91
C PHE A 43 10.40 -0.54 -5.04
N PRO A 44 10.84 -0.88 -6.27
CA PRO A 44 9.92 -1.34 -7.33
C PRO A 44 9.16 -2.63 -6.98
N LEU A 45 9.78 -3.56 -6.24
CA LEU A 45 9.12 -4.79 -5.78
C LEU A 45 8.07 -4.49 -4.72
N LEU A 46 8.41 -3.62 -3.76
CA LEU A 46 7.46 -3.14 -2.74
C LEU A 46 6.27 -2.43 -3.39
N MET A 47 6.49 -1.59 -4.41
CA MET A 47 5.42 -0.95 -5.19
C MET A 47 4.51 -1.97 -5.87
N LYS A 48 5.09 -3.01 -6.48
CA LYS A 48 4.31 -4.06 -7.15
C LYS A 48 3.43 -4.79 -6.15
N ALA A 49 3.96 -5.16 -4.98
CA ALA A 49 3.20 -5.82 -3.92
C ALA A 49 2.08 -4.91 -3.39
N ALA A 50 2.36 -3.64 -3.09
CA ALA A 50 1.36 -2.69 -2.61
C ALA A 50 0.25 -2.40 -3.64
N LYS A 51 0.57 -2.38 -4.95
CA LYS A 51 -0.43 -2.23 -6.02
C LYS A 51 -1.40 -3.41 -6.10
N ILE A 52 -0.97 -4.62 -5.75
CA ILE A 52 -1.87 -5.78 -5.64
C ILE A 52 -2.90 -5.52 -4.54
N TYR A 53 -2.46 -5.09 -3.36
CA TYR A 53 -3.38 -4.72 -2.27
C TYR A 53 -4.34 -3.59 -2.66
N LEU A 54 -3.86 -2.55 -3.34
CA LEU A 54 -4.72 -1.48 -3.84
C LEU A 54 -5.82 -2.04 -4.75
N LYS A 55 -5.48 -2.93 -5.69
CA LYS A 55 -6.46 -3.56 -6.56
C LYS A 55 -7.52 -4.33 -5.76
N PHE A 56 -7.11 -5.11 -4.76
CA PHE A 56 -8.05 -5.81 -3.86
C PHE A 56 -8.95 -4.85 -3.07
N ILE A 57 -8.41 -3.73 -2.57
CA ILE A 57 -9.18 -2.71 -1.84
C ILE A 57 -10.26 -2.08 -2.72
N LEU A 58 -9.95 -1.85 -4.00
CA LEU A 58 -10.87 -1.28 -4.98
C LEU A 58 -11.94 -2.28 -5.42
N GLU A 59 -11.55 -3.53 -5.68
CA GLU A 59 -12.47 -4.59 -6.12
C GLU A 59 -13.37 -5.10 -4.99
N PHE A 60 -12.87 -5.09 -3.75
CA PHE A 60 -13.56 -5.67 -2.59
C PHE A 60 -13.52 -4.74 -1.37
N PRO A 61 -14.18 -3.57 -1.43
CA PRO A 61 -14.08 -2.55 -0.39
C PRO A 61 -14.58 -3.00 0.99
N GLN A 62 -15.49 -3.97 1.07
CA GLN A 62 -15.98 -4.55 2.33
C GLN A 62 -15.05 -5.58 2.98
N LEU A 63 -14.06 -6.12 2.26
CA LEU A 63 -13.14 -7.11 2.85
C LEU A 63 -12.16 -6.44 3.81
N THR A 64 -11.92 -7.10 4.94
CA THR A 64 -10.89 -6.73 5.92
C THR A 64 -9.62 -7.51 5.59
N LEU A 65 -8.50 -6.78 5.45
CA LEU A 65 -7.17 -7.33 5.13
C LEU A 65 -6.32 -7.51 6.38
#